data_AF-A0A839ZBD3-F1
#
_entry.id   AF-A0A839ZBD3-F1
#
_cell.length_a   1.000
_cell.length_b   1.000
_cell.length_c   1.000
_cell.angle_alpha   90.00
_cell.angle_beta   90.00
_cell.angle_gamma   90.00
#
_symmetry.space_group_name_H-M   'P 1'
#
loop_
_entity.id
_entity.type
_entity.pdbx_description
1 polymer ?
#
loop_
_entity_poly.entity_id
_entity_poly.type
_entity_poly.pdbx_seq_one_letter_code
_entity_poly.pdbx_strand_id
1 'polypeptide(L)'
;MARKVMARKAMTGKVTPGKAPTRGAATGGPARPSQPDDSARRFWFEHLGQPLATRRVFIVRMAWSVVVWLAIMLFGLAVGIAGYMYFEGMSLIDAYLNAAMILSGMGPVGELHSRAGKAFAGTYAIFSGLVIVLATGVVLAPIIHHVLHVFHVMDDDGKS
;
A
#
# COMPACT_ATOMS: atom_id res chain seq x y z
N MET A 1 -59.20 0.68 -25.64
CA MET A 1 -60.47 -0.04 -25.95
C MET A 1 -60.68 -0.05 -27.46
N ALA A 2 -61.39 -1.06 -28.01
CA ALA A 2 -61.86 -1.24 -29.40
C ALA A 2 -60.79 -1.16 -30.54
N ARG A 3 -60.41 -2.18 -31.33
CA ARG A 3 -61.06 -3.27 -32.13
C ARG A 3 -61.63 -2.87 -33.52
N LYS A 4 -61.16 -3.62 -34.54
CA LYS A 4 -61.60 -3.71 -35.96
C LYS A 4 -61.18 -2.49 -36.83
N VAL A 5 -60.96 -2.57 -38.15
CA VAL A 5 -61.57 -3.41 -39.22
C VAL A 5 -60.53 -3.93 -40.24
N MET A 6 -60.94 -4.95 -41.00
CA MET A 6 -60.29 -5.67 -42.11
C MET A 6 -59.83 -4.81 -43.30
N ALA A 7 -58.86 -5.33 -44.08
CA ALA A 7 -59.08 -5.69 -45.50
C ALA A 7 -58.00 -6.67 -46.00
N ARG A 8 -58.30 -7.48 -47.02
CA ARG A 8 -57.42 -8.51 -47.59
C ARG A 8 -56.96 -8.10 -49.00
N LYS A 9 -55.78 -8.58 -49.43
CA LYS A 9 -55.62 -9.57 -50.54
C LYS A 9 -54.22 -9.49 -51.18
N ALA A 10 -53.28 -10.30 -50.67
CA ALA A 10 -52.09 -10.66 -51.44
C ALA A 10 -52.48 -11.60 -52.59
N MET A 11 -51.74 -11.55 -53.71
CA MET A 11 -52.10 -12.23 -54.96
C MET A 11 -50.98 -13.18 -55.41
N THR A 12 -51.37 -14.38 -55.86
CA THR A 12 -50.61 -15.34 -56.71
C THR A 12 -49.29 -15.96 -56.18
N GLY A 13 -49.24 -17.30 -56.05
CA GLY A 13 -47.99 -18.03 -55.76
C GLY A 13 -48.10 -19.54 -55.42
N LYS A 14 -48.67 -20.36 -56.32
CA LYS A 14 -48.67 -21.85 -56.39
C LYS A 14 -47.93 -22.69 -55.30
N VAL A 15 -48.71 -23.30 -54.38
CA VAL A 15 -48.95 -24.77 -54.23
C VAL A 15 -48.14 -25.71 -55.17
N THR A 16 -47.52 -26.87 -54.83
CA THR A 16 -47.24 -27.75 -53.63
C THR A 16 -46.36 -28.96 -54.12
N PRO A 17 -45.98 -30.02 -53.36
CA PRO A 17 -45.55 -30.21 -51.96
C PRO A 17 -44.24 -31.05 -51.80
N GLY A 18 -43.64 -31.11 -50.61
CA GLY A 18 -42.58 -32.09 -50.29
C GLY A 18 -42.60 -32.50 -48.80
N LYS A 19 -42.85 -33.78 -48.51
CA LYS A 19 -42.88 -34.32 -47.13
C LYS A 19 -41.49 -34.80 -46.68
N ALA A 20 -41.15 -34.51 -45.43
CA ALA A 20 -40.09 -35.18 -44.66
C ALA A 20 -40.48 -36.67 -44.42
N PRO A 21 -39.58 -37.61 -43.99
CA PRO A 21 -38.78 -37.46 -42.76
C PRO A 21 -37.40 -38.15 -42.71
N THR A 22 -36.51 -37.71 -41.80
CA THR A 22 -35.65 -38.62 -41.00
C THR A 22 -35.19 -37.94 -39.71
N ARG A 23 -35.10 -38.73 -38.64
CA ARG A 23 -34.88 -38.28 -37.26
C ARG A 23 -33.48 -38.70 -36.81
N GLY A 24 -32.48 -37.85 -37.01
CA GLY A 24 -31.17 -37.95 -36.34
C GLY A 24 -31.24 -37.19 -35.00
N ALA A 25 -31.09 -37.83 -33.84
CA ALA A 25 -29.88 -38.43 -33.30
C ALA A 25 -28.87 -37.39 -32.76
N ALA A 26 -28.86 -37.26 -31.44
CA ALA A 26 -27.76 -36.78 -30.60
C ALA A 26 -26.97 -35.52 -31.04
N THR A 27 -27.52 -34.33 -30.78
CA THR A 27 -26.68 -33.16 -30.48
C THR A 27 -26.44 -33.08 -28.98
N GLY A 28 -25.28 -33.55 -28.52
CA GLY A 28 -24.80 -33.26 -27.18
C GLY A 28 -24.60 -31.75 -27.04
N GLY A 29 -25.48 -31.08 -26.30
CA GLY A 29 -25.30 -29.67 -25.98
C GLY A 29 -24.03 -29.50 -25.13
N PRO A 30 -23.18 -28.48 -25.40
CA PRO A 30 -21.96 -28.31 -24.62
C PRO A 30 -22.31 -28.11 -23.14
N ALA A 31 -21.62 -28.83 -22.28
CA ALA A 31 -21.72 -28.64 -20.84
C ALA A 31 -21.47 -27.17 -20.51
N ARG A 32 -22.41 -26.53 -19.79
CA ARG A 32 -22.19 -25.17 -19.30
C ARG A 32 -20.90 -25.16 -18.47
N PRO A 33 -19.93 -24.28 -18.76
CA PRO A 33 -18.83 -24.04 -17.84
C PRO A 33 -19.42 -23.67 -16.49
N SER A 34 -18.99 -24.37 -15.45
CA SER A 34 -19.21 -23.95 -14.06
C SER A 34 -18.66 -22.53 -13.93
N GLN A 35 -19.53 -21.56 -13.60
CA GLN A 35 -19.08 -20.20 -13.35
C GLN A 35 -18.04 -20.22 -12.21
N PRO A 36 -16.89 -19.54 -12.34
CA PRO A 36 -15.89 -19.51 -11.30
C PRO A 36 -16.45 -18.93 -10.00
N ASP A 37 -15.85 -19.33 -8.89
CA ASP A 37 -16.22 -18.89 -7.55
C ASP A 37 -15.98 -17.39 -7.36
N ASP A 38 -16.98 -16.67 -6.84
CA ASP A 38 -16.82 -15.24 -6.50
C ASP A 38 -15.76 -15.00 -5.40
N SER A 39 -15.29 -16.04 -4.70
CA SER A 39 -14.15 -15.95 -3.78
C SER A 39 -12.86 -15.50 -4.45
N ALA A 40 -12.62 -15.86 -5.72
CA ALA A 40 -11.43 -15.46 -6.48
C ALA A 40 -11.39 -13.94 -6.76
N ARG A 41 -12.52 -13.23 -6.69
CA ARG A 41 -12.61 -11.80 -7.06
C ARG A 41 -12.04 -10.85 -6.01
N ARG A 42 -11.66 -11.34 -4.83
CA ARG A 42 -11.02 -10.53 -3.77
C ARG A 42 -9.53 -10.23 -3.98
N PHE A 43 -8.91 -10.77 -5.03
CA PHE A 43 -7.50 -10.52 -5.37
C PHE A 43 -7.27 -9.62 -6.58
N TRP A 44 -8.31 -8.97 -7.10
CA TRP A 44 -8.15 -7.98 -8.17
C TRP A 44 -7.55 -6.68 -7.63
N PHE A 45 -6.24 -6.50 -7.83
CA PHE A 45 -5.60 -5.20 -7.72
C PHE A 45 -6.20 -4.24 -8.77
N GLU A 46 -6.63 -3.06 -8.32
CA GLU A 46 -7.27 -2.08 -9.20
C GLU A 46 -6.27 -1.47 -10.21
N HIS A 47 -6.55 -1.72 -11.49
CA HIS A 47 -6.17 -0.97 -12.69
C HIS A 47 -4.85 -0.16 -12.67
N LEU A 48 -3.85 -0.72 -13.36
CA LEU A 48 -2.73 0.06 -13.90
C LEU A 48 -3.25 1.03 -14.97
N GLY A 49 -3.38 2.32 -14.66
CA GLY A 49 -3.69 3.34 -15.67
C GLY A 49 -4.44 4.58 -15.17
N GLN A 50 -3.86 5.36 -14.24
CA GLN A 50 -4.28 6.75 -14.04
C GLN A 50 -3.09 7.71 -14.12
N PRO A 51 -3.20 8.80 -14.92
CA PRO A 51 -2.15 9.82 -15.05
C PRO A 51 -2.14 10.73 -13.81
N LEU A 52 -0.94 11.20 -13.46
CA LEU A 52 -0.59 11.82 -12.17
C LEU A 52 -0.82 10.83 -11.01
N ALA A 53 0.24 10.53 -10.24
CA ALA A 53 0.12 9.72 -9.04
C ALA A 53 -0.92 10.35 -8.10
N THR A 54 -2.11 9.76 -8.03
CA THR A 54 -3.26 10.31 -7.31
C THR A 54 -2.82 10.68 -5.90
N ARG A 55 -3.20 11.85 -5.37
CA ARG A 55 -2.73 12.33 -4.05
C ARG A 55 -2.80 11.27 -2.95
N ARG A 56 -3.78 10.35 -3.01
CA ARG A 56 -3.87 9.12 -2.20
C ARG A 56 -2.62 8.24 -2.21
N VAL A 57 -2.06 7.88 -3.37
CA VAL A 57 -0.89 6.98 -3.48
C VAL A 57 0.34 7.62 -2.86
N PHE A 58 0.54 8.93 -3.07
CA PHE A 58 1.59 9.70 -2.40
C PHE A 58 1.40 9.73 -0.88
N ILE A 59 0.18 9.99 -0.39
CA ILE A 59 -0.15 9.96 1.04
C ILE A 59 0.09 8.57 1.65
N VAL A 60 -0.28 7.48 0.97
CA VAL A 60 -0.04 6.11 1.44
C VAL A 60 1.45 5.79 1.52
N ARG A 61 2.25 6.20 0.52
CA ARG A 61 3.72 6.08 0.56
C ARG A 61 4.33 6.88 1.72
N MET A 62 3.87 8.12 1.92
CA MET A 62 4.32 8.96 3.03
C MET A 62 3.97 8.36 4.38
N ALA A 63 2.73 7.89 4.56
CA ALA A 63 2.28 7.22 5.76
C ALA A 63 3.13 5.96 6.06
N TRP A 64 3.45 5.16 5.05
CA TRP A 64 4.35 4.01 5.22
C TRP A 64 5.77 4.43 5.63
N SER A 65 6.36 5.45 5.00
CA SER A 65 7.66 5.98 5.44
C SER A 65 7.63 6.46 6.89
N VAL A 66 6.55 7.12 7.34
CA VAL A 66 6.38 7.55 8.74
C VAL A 66 6.20 6.36 9.69
N VAL A 67 5.47 5.32 9.30
CA VAL A 67 5.31 4.10 10.11
C VAL A 67 6.64 3.35 10.25
N VAL A 68 7.43 3.23 9.18
CA VAL A 68 8.77 2.63 9.22
C VAL A 68 9.71 3.48 10.10
N TRP A 69 9.67 4.81 9.97
CA TRP A 69 10.40 5.73 10.84
C TRP A 69 10.03 5.54 12.32
N LEU A 70 8.74 5.53 12.65
CA LEU A 70 8.26 5.28 14.01
C LEU A 70 8.72 3.92 14.55
N ALA A 71 8.67 2.86 13.75
CA ALA A 71 9.14 1.53 14.15
C ALA A 71 10.65 1.51 14.47
N ILE A 72 11.47 2.18 13.66
CA ILE A 72 12.91 2.33 13.91
C ILE A 72 13.17 3.12 15.20
N MET A 73 12.46 4.23 15.42
CA MET A 73 12.61 5.06 16.61
C MET A 73 12.16 4.33 17.88
N LEU A 74 11.03 3.62 17.84
CA LEU A 74 10.55 2.81 18.97
C LEU A 74 11.49 1.65 19.29
N PHE A 75 12.09 1.01 18.29
CA PHE A 75 13.11 -0.02 18.50
C PHE A 75 14.37 0.57 19.17
N GLY A 76 14.88 1.69 18.66
CA GLY A 76 16.02 2.39 19.27
C GLY A 76 15.76 2.82 20.71
N LEU A 77 14.54 3.30 20.99
CA LEU A 77 14.11 3.66 22.35
C LEU A 77 14.05 2.46 23.29
N ALA A 78 13.48 1.33 22.84
CA ALA A 78 13.39 0.11 23.62
C ALA A 78 14.79 -0.46 23.97
N VAL A 79 15.73 -0.43 23.03
CA VAL A 79 17.14 -0.78 23.28
C VAL A 79 17.78 0.15 24.31
N GLY A 80 17.50 1.46 24.22
CA GLY A 80 17.94 2.45 25.20
C GLY A 80 17.44 2.15 26.62
N ILE A 81 16.12 1.95 26.77
CA ILE A 81 15.47 1.62 28.05
C ILE A 81 16.09 0.35 28.65
N ALA A 82 16.19 -0.72 27.87
CA ALA A 82 16.74 -1.99 28.33
C ALA A 82 18.19 -1.85 28.82
N GLY A 83 19.01 -1.08 28.10
CA GLY A 83 20.39 -0.81 28.49
C GLY A 83 20.50 0.04 29.76
N TYR A 84 19.70 1.09 29.92
CA TYR A 84 19.69 1.91 31.15
C TYR A 84 19.20 1.13 32.37
N MET A 85 18.17 0.29 32.23
CA MET A 85 17.71 -0.60 33.30
C MET A 85 18.77 -1.65 33.67
N TYR A 86 19.52 -2.19 32.70
CA TYR A 86 20.51 -3.24 32.94
C TYR A 86 21.86 -2.73 33.47
N PHE A 87 22.42 -1.68 32.85
CA PHE A 87 23.76 -1.17 33.21
C PHE A 87 23.74 -0.20 34.39
N GLU A 88 22.64 0.53 34.58
CA GLU A 88 22.55 1.60 35.58
C GLU A 88 21.48 1.35 36.66
N GLY A 89 20.70 0.28 36.55
CA GLY A 89 19.67 -0.09 37.54
C GLY A 89 18.51 0.90 37.64
N MET A 90 18.34 1.77 36.64
CA MET A 90 17.32 2.82 36.63
C MET A 90 15.90 2.25 36.62
N SER A 91 14.94 3.01 37.17
CA SER A 91 13.52 2.70 36.99
C SER A 91 13.14 2.80 35.50
N LEU A 92 12.05 2.15 35.09
CA LEU A 92 11.58 2.19 33.70
C LEU A 92 11.33 3.62 33.20
N ILE A 93 10.87 4.51 34.08
CA ILE A 93 10.55 5.91 33.77
C ILE A 93 11.84 6.72 33.57
N ASP A 94 12.83 6.54 34.44
CA ASP A 94 14.13 7.23 34.35
C ASP A 94 14.94 6.72 33.16
N ALA A 95 14.88 5.41 32.90
CA ALA A 95 15.49 4.77 31.74
C ALA A 95 14.84 5.23 30.43
N TYR A 96 13.50 5.37 30.39
CA TYR A 96 12.78 5.97 29.28
C TYR A 96 13.19 7.42 29.05
N LEU A 97 13.24 8.25 30.10
CA LEU A 97 13.61 9.66 29.99
C LEU A 97 15.04 9.82 29.44
N ASN A 98 15.99 9.06 29.98
CA ASN A 98 17.39 9.09 29.54
C ASN A 98 17.57 8.57 28.11
N ALA A 99 16.91 7.45 27.77
CA ALA A 99 16.93 6.91 26.41
C ALA A 99 16.31 7.87 25.40
N ALA A 100 15.16 8.48 25.73
CA ALA A 100 14.46 9.43 24.88
C ALA A 100 15.27 10.71 24.64
N MET A 101 15.94 11.25 25.66
CA MET A 101 16.80 12.43 25.52
C MET A 101 17.97 12.16 24.55
N ILE A 102 18.68 11.04 24.74
CA ILE A 102 19.78 10.67 23.83
C ILE A 102 19.26 10.35 22.42
N LEU A 103 18.06 9.78 22.30
CA LEU A 103 17.40 9.55 21.01
C LEU A 103 16.83 10.83 20.36
N SER A 104 16.72 11.94 21.10
CA SER A 104 16.44 13.27 20.54
C SER A 104 17.70 14.11 20.28
N GLY A 105 18.90 13.56 20.55
CA GLY A 105 20.18 14.28 20.42
C GLY A 105 20.55 15.18 21.61
N MET A 106 19.83 15.07 22.73
CA MET A 106 20.16 15.73 24.00
C MET A 106 20.97 14.77 24.90
N GLY A 107 21.71 15.29 25.87
CA GLY A 107 22.42 14.45 26.85
C GLY A 107 21.46 13.71 27.80
N PRO A 108 21.93 12.69 28.54
CA PRO A 108 21.15 12.05 29.59
C PRO A 108 20.75 13.03 30.70
N VAL A 109 19.63 12.77 31.39
CA VAL A 109 19.17 13.55 32.56
C VAL A 109 19.70 12.92 33.83
N GLY A 110 20.52 13.69 34.55
CA GLY A 110 21.13 13.28 35.82
C GLY A 110 22.53 12.71 35.65
N GLU A 111 23.17 12.39 36.78
CA GLU A 111 24.50 11.78 36.77
C GLU A 111 24.40 10.27 36.53
N LEU A 112 25.26 9.76 35.66
CA LEU A 112 25.55 8.33 35.63
C LEU A 112 26.54 8.01 36.77
N HIS A 113 26.20 7.01 37.57
CA HIS A 113 26.99 6.58 38.72
C HIS A 113 27.90 5.41 38.38
N SER A 114 27.54 4.54 37.41
CA SER A 114 28.35 3.38 37.05
C SER A 114 29.30 3.66 35.86
N ARG A 115 30.40 2.90 35.81
CA ARG A 115 31.33 2.93 34.67
C ARG A 115 30.72 2.30 33.41
N ALA A 116 29.85 1.30 33.59
CA ALA A 116 29.20 0.59 32.49
C ALA A 116 28.14 1.46 31.83
N GLY A 117 27.29 2.13 32.61
CA GLY A 117 26.31 3.09 32.11
C GLY A 117 26.94 4.25 31.36
N LYS A 118 28.07 4.81 31.84
CA LYS A 118 28.81 5.86 31.10
C LYS A 118 29.27 5.40 29.72
N ALA A 119 29.82 4.18 29.62
CA ALA A 119 30.22 3.60 28.34
C ALA A 119 29.01 3.28 27.44
N PHE A 120 27.92 2.78 28.03
CA PHE A 120 26.66 2.52 27.33
C PHE A 120 26.06 3.82 26.77
N ALA A 121 25.91 4.87 27.58
CA ALA A 121 25.35 6.16 27.17
C ALA A 121 26.14 6.79 26.02
N GLY A 122 27.49 6.73 26.06
CA GLY A 122 28.33 7.19 24.96
C GLY A 122 28.13 6.39 23.66
N THR A 123 28.13 5.06 23.76
CA THR A 123 27.88 4.17 22.60
C THR A 123 26.47 4.37 22.04
N TYR A 124 25.47 4.47 22.91
CA TYR A 124 24.08 4.67 22.57
C TYR A 124 23.83 6.04 21.92
N ALA A 125 24.57 7.09 22.31
CA ALA A 125 24.49 8.41 21.67
C ALA A 125 25.05 8.42 20.23
N ILE A 126 26.14 7.68 19.97
CA ILE A 126 26.68 7.53 18.61
C ILE A 126 25.70 6.73 17.75
N PHE A 127 25.15 5.64 18.30
CA PHE A 127 24.14 4.82 17.63
C PHE A 127 22.85 5.59 17.35
N SER A 128 22.32 6.32 18.33
CA SER A 128 21.08 7.09 18.19
C SER A 128 21.24 8.20 17.15
N GLY A 129 22.36 8.93 17.17
CA GLY A 129 22.69 9.94 16.16
C GLY A 129 22.65 9.37 14.73
N LEU A 130 23.27 8.22 14.51
CA LEU A 130 23.24 7.54 13.21
C LEU A 130 21.82 7.06 12.84
N VAL A 131 21.09 6.49 13.80
CA VAL A 131 19.71 6.03 13.59
C VAL A 131 18.78 7.18 13.20
N ILE A 132 18.87 8.35 13.85
CA ILE A 132 18.07 9.54 13.51
C ILE A 132 18.34 9.98 12.07
N VAL A 133 19.61 10.02 11.65
CA VAL A 133 20.00 10.41 10.28
C VAL A 133 19.44 9.42 9.26
N LEU A 134 19.64 8.13 9.47
CA LEU A 134 19.15 7.07 8.56
C LEU A 134 17.62 7.06 8.49
N ALA A 135 16.94 7.13 9.63
CA ALA A 135 15.49 7.14 9.70
C ALA A 135 14.91 8.39 9.01
N THR A 136 15.51 9.57 9.22
CA THR A 136 15.11 10.81 8.52
C THR A 136 15.22 10.64 6.99
N GLY A 137 16.26 9.94 6.51
CA GLY A 137 16.40 9.58 5.10
C GLY A 137 15.22 8.76 4.53
N VAL A 138 14.63 7.84 5.32
CA VAL A 138 13.45 7.04 4.92
C VAL A 138 12.21 7.91 4.71
N VAL A 139 12.06 8.99 5.48
CA VAL A 139 10.96 9.96 5.33
C VAL A 139 11.23 10.92 4.17
N LEU A 140 12.49 11.28 3.94
CA LEU A 140 12.88 12.24 2.89
C LEU A 140 12.91 11.61 1.48
N ALA A 141 13.18 10.31 1.36
CA ALA A 141 13.23 9.58 0.09
C ALA A 141 11.98 9.77 -0.82
N PRO A 142 10.72 9.59 -0.36
CA PRO A 142 9.54 9.84 -1.18
C PRO A 142 9.37 11.32 -1.57
N ILE A 143 9.88 12.26 -0.77
CA ILE A 143 9.85 13.70 -1.07
C ILE A 143 10.80 14.01 -2.22
N ILE A 144 12.06 13.57 -2.12
CA ILE A 144 13.09 13.78 -3.16
C ILE A 144 12.63 13.16 -4.48
N HIS A 145 12.12 11.93 -4.46
CA HIS A 145 11.62 11.26 -5.66
C HIS A 145 10.41 11.99 -6.27
N HIS A 146 9.52 12.57 -5.44
CA HIS A 146 8.39 13.34 -5.96
C HIS A 146 8.86 14.65 -6.62
N VAL A 147 9.76 15.39 -5.97
CA VAL A 147 10.33 16.64 -6.49
C VAL A 147 11.07 16.40 -7.81
N LEU A 148 11.92 15.37 -7.89
CA LEU A 148 12.66 15.03 -9.11
C LEU A 148 11.74 14.67 -10.28
N HIS A 149 10.61 14.02 -10.02
CA HIS A 149 9.63 13.68 -11.05
C HIS A 149 8.86 14.92 -11.53
N VAL A 150 8.58 15.90 -10.66
CA VAL A 150 7.93 17.15 -11.07
C VAL A 150 8.83 17.97 -11.99
N PHE A 151 10.13 18.08 -11.69
CA PHE A 151 11.09 18.81 -12.52
C PHE A 151 11.24 18.21 -13.93
N HIS A 152 11.42 16.88 -14.07
CA HIS A 152 11.56 16.28 -15.40
C HIS A 152 10.31 16.43 -16.29
N VAL A 153 9.11 16.44 -15.72
CA VAL A 153 7.87 16.66 -16.50
C VAL A 153 7.83 18.09 -17.07
N MET A 154 8.26 19.08 -16.29
CA MET A 154 8.31 20.48 -16.74
C MET A 154 9.32 20.74 -17.88
N ASP A 155 10.37 19.93 -18.01
CA ASP A 155 11.39 20.07 -19.05
C ASP A 155 10.99 19.42 -20.40
N ASP A 156 10.15 18.37 -20.38
CA ASP A 156 9.63 17.73 -21.61
C ASP A 156 8.45 18.52 -22.21
N ASP A 157 7.62 19.18 -21.38
CA ASP A 157 6.50 20.02 -21.81
C ASP A 157 6.95 21.30 -22.58
N GLY A 158 8.25 21.61 -22.58
CA GLY A 158 8.84 22.78 -23.24
C GLY A 158 9.21 22.61 -24.73
N LYS A 159 8.86 21.48 -25.36
CA LYS A 159 9.22 21.16 -26.77
C LYS A 159 8.03 20.64 -27.60
N SER A 160 7.07 21.51 -27.90
CA SER A 160 6.11 21.31 -29.00
C SER A 160 5.74 22.63 -29.69
#